data_AF-F7S4B0-F1
#
_entry.id   AF-F7S4B0-F1
#
_cell.length_a   1.000
_cell.length_b   1.000
_cell.length_c   1.000
_cell.angle_alpha   90.00
_cell.angle_beta   90.00
_cell.angle_gamma   90.00
#
_symmetry.space_group_name_H-M   'P 1'
#
loop_
_entity.id
_entity.type
_entity.pdbx_description
1 polymer ?
#
loop_
_entity_poly.entity_id
_entity_poly.type
_entity_poly.pdbx_seq_one_letter_code
_entity_poly.pdbx_strand_id
1 'polypeptide(L)'
;MLFASTGAAAIDLESAAVARVAAEYGLDFAVLRAIADPARRRLPPAALVALGPDGRISIEQVLKSVFRRPAQIPDLIALGREAAAARRTLQRTLEFYRSRVNTTGT
;
A
#
# COMPACT_ATOMS: atom_id res chain seq x y z
N MET A 1 11.52 -10.51 -10.57
CA MET A 1 12.52 -9.48 -10.22
C MET A 1 12.18 -8.18 -10.95
N LEU A 2 11.32 -7.33 -10.38
CA LEU A 2 10.97 -6.06 -11.03
C LEU A 2 12.00 -4.97 -10.67
N PHE A 3 12.25 -4.73 -9.38
CA PHE A 3 13.25 -3.76 -8.92
C PHE A 3 14.64 -3.98 -9.54
N ALA A 4 15.12 -5.22 -9.57
CA ALA A 4 16.45 -5.51 -10.11
C ALA A 4 16.56 -5.33 -11.63
N SER A 5 15.46 -5.40 -12.38
CA SER A 5 15.46 -5.25 -13.84
C SER A 5 15.15 -3.83 -14.29
N THR A 6 14.36 -3.07 -13.54
CA THR A 6 13.88 -1.74 -13.95
C THR A 6 14.43 -0.59 -13.10
N GLY A 7 14.99 -0.88 -11.91
CA GLY A 7 15.36 0.16 -10.94
C GLY A 7 14.16 0.88 -10.33
N ALA A 8 12.92 0.40 -10.53
CA ALA A 8 11.72 1.07 -10.04
C ALA A 8 11.72 1.19 -8.51
N ALA A 9 11.67 2.42 -7.99
CA ALA A 9 11.67 2.70 -6.56
C ALA A 9 10.38 2.26 -5.84
N ALA A 10 9.27 2.12 -6.56
CA ALA A 10 7.98 1.69 -6.05
C ALA A 10 7.14 1.03 -7.15
N ILE A 11 6.09 0.30 -6.75
CA ILE A 11 5.08 -0.27 -7.64
C ILE A 11 3.73 0.26 -7.20
N ASP A 12 2.91 0.64 -8.17
CA ASP A 12 1.53 1.07 -8.01
C ASP A 12 0.67 0.26 -8.97
N LEU A 13 -0.40 -0.34 -8.47
CA LEU A 13 -1.22 -1.29 -9.23
C LEU A 13 -2.54 -0.67 -9.70
N GLU A 14 -2.93 0.47 -9.12
CA GLU A 14 -4.27 1.02 -9.31
C GLU A 14 -4.28 2.45 -9.85
N SER A 15 -3.33 3.30 -9.44
CA SER A 15 -3.48 4.75 -9.70
C SER A 15 -3.39 5.11 -11.18
N ALA A 16 -2.74 4.30 -12.01
CA ALA A 16 -2.71 4.52 -13.46
C ALA A 16 -4.12 4.44 -14.08
N ALA A 17 -4.95 3.50 -13.62
CA ALA A 17 -6.32 3.38 -14.08
C ALA A 17 -7.17 4.58 -13.64
N VAL A 18 -6.97 5.05 -12.39
CA VAL A 18 -7.67 6.23 -11.85
C VAL A 18 -7.25 7.51 -12.59
N ALA A 19 -5.95 7.68 -12.87
CA ALA A 19 -5.42 8.83 -13.61
C ALA A 19 -6.04 8.95 -15.00
N ARG A 20 -6.20 7.81 -15.70
CA ARG A 20 -6.84 7.79 -17.02
C ARG A 20 -8.28 8.28 -16.97
N VAL A 21 -9.05 7.82 -15.99
CA VAL A 21 -10.44 8.27 -15.80
C VAL A 21 -10.47 9.76 -15.45
N ALA A 22 -9.63 10.23 -14.53
CA ALA A 22 -9.58 11.65 -14.18
C ALA A 22 -9.29 12.54 -15.41
N ALA A 23 -8.36 12.12 -16.28
CA ALA A 23 -8.03 12.83 -17.51
C ALA A 23 -9.20 12.87 -18.51
N GLU A 24 -9.98 11.78 -18.62
CA GLU A 24 -11.17 11.72 -19.48
C GLU A 24 -12.24 12.75 -19.06
N TYR A 25 -12.34 13.04 -17.76
CA TYR A 25 -13.28 14.02 -17.21
C TYR A 25 -12.66 15.40 -16.92
N GLY A 26 -11.41 15.64 -17.33
CA GLY A 26 -10.73 16.93 -17.11
C GLY A 26 -10.52 17.29 -15.64
N LEU A 27 -10.38 16.29 -14.76
CA LEU A 27 -10.19 16.49 -13.32
C LEU A 27 -8.70 16.57 -12.96
N ASP A 28 -8.35 17.50 -12.07
CA ASP A 28 -7.03 17.54 -11.44
C ASP A 28 -6.80 16.25 -10.63
N PHE A 29 -5.67 15.59 -10.89
CA PHE A 29 -5.33 14.32 -10.26
C PHE A 29 -3.91 14.33 -9.72
N ALA A 30 -3.77 13.94 -8.46
CA ALA A 30 -2.48 13.75 -7.80
C ALA A 30 -2.51 12.48 -6.96
N VAL A 31 -1.34 11.85 -6.79
CA VAL A 31 -1.18 10.66 -5.95
C VAL A 31 -0.13 10.90 -4.89
N LEU A 32 -0.51 10.66 -3.63
CA LEU A 32 0.38 10.62 -2.49
C LEU A 32 0.53 9.17 -2.02
N ARG A 33 1.77 8.67 -1.94
CA ARG A 33 2.06 7.28 -1.53
C ARG A 33 3.01 7.26 -0.34
N ALA A 34 2.82 6.28 0.53
CA ALA A 34 3.77 5.91 1.58
C ALA A 34 4.10 4.42 1.42
N ILE A 35 5.39 4.08 1.44
CA ILE A 35 5.86 2.71 1.22
C ILE A 35 5.79 1.94 2.54
N ALA A 36 5.06 0.82 2.55
CA ALA A 36 4.85 -0.01 3.75
C ALA A 36 5.90 -1.12 3.90
N ASP A 37 6.51 -1.57 2.80
CA ASP A 37 7.47 -2.66 2.80
C ASP A 37 8.62 -2.42 1.78
N PRO A 38 9.86 -2.82 2.10
CA PRO A 38 11.01 -2.65 1.24
C PRO A 38 11.09 -3.76 0.19
N ALA A 39 11.58 -3.41 -1.00
CA ALA A 39 11.72 -4.34 -2.13
C ALA A 39 12.60 -5.59 -1.87
N ARG A 40 13.44 -5.57 -0.81
CA ARG A 40 14.33 -6.69 -0.46
C ARG A 40 13.67 -7.74 0.45
N ARG A 41 12.53 -7.44 1.05
CA ARG A 41 11.82 -8.37 1.92
C ARG A 41 10.78 -9.15 1.14
N ARG A 42 10.79 -10.47 1.29
CA ARG A 42 9.68 -11.30 0.82
C ARG A 42 8.52 -11.16 1.79
N LEU A 43 7.32 -10.98 1.26
CA LEU A 43 6.12 -10.95 2.08
C LEU A 43 5.86 -12.34 2.68
N PRO A 44 5.43 -12.44 3.95
CA PRO A 44 5.05 -13.71 4.55
C PRO A 44 3.86 -14.31 3.79
N PRO A 45 3.75 -15.65 3.66
CA PRO A 45 2.68 -16.30 2.91
C PRO A 45 1.27 -15.82 3.28
N ALA A 46 1.00 -15.55 4.56
CA ALA A 46 -0.26 -15.04 5.06
C ALA A 46 -0.64 -13.67 4.48
N ALA A 47 0.33 -12.81 4.12
CA ALA A 47 0.07 -11.53 3.49
C ALA A 47 -0.31 -11.66 2.01
N LEU A 48 0.14 -12.72 1.33
CA LEU A 48 -0.14 -12.96 -0.10
C LEU A 48 -1.53 -13.55 -0.33
N VAL A 49 -2.06 -14.30 0.62
CA VAL A 49 -3.39 -14.93 0.54
C VAL A 49 -4.49 -14.11 1.22
N ALA A 50 -4.14 -12.92 1.70
CA ALA A 50 -5.05 -12.08 2.47
C ALA A 50 -6.17 -11.49 1.59
N LEU A 51 -5.95 -11.17 0.31
CA LEU A 51 -7.00 -10.61 -0.54
C LEU A 51 -7.91 -11.70 -1.12
N GLY A 52 -9.20 -11.61 -0.81
CA GLY A 52 -10.26 -12.33 -1.51
C GLY A 52 -10.55 -11.74 -2.90
N PRO A 53 -11.37 -12.44 -3.72
CA PRO A 53 -11.72 -12.00 -5.08
C PRO A 53 -12.45 -10.66 -5.13
N ASP A 54 -13.07 -10.26 -4.03
CA ASP A 54 -13.79 -9.01 -3.80
C ASP A 54 -12.90 -7.89 -3.22
N GLY A 55 -11.60 -8.14 -3.09
CA GLY A 55 -10.64 -7.22 -2.48
C GLY A 55 -10.70 -7.15 -0.95
N ARG A 56 -11.54 -7.96 -0.29
CA ARG A 56 -11.63 -8.00 1.18
C ARG A 56 -10.58 -8.92 1.77
N ILE A 57 -10.22 -8.67 3.01
CA ILE A 57 -9.30 -9.56 3.73
C ILE A 57 -10.03 -10.87 4.09
N SER A 58 -9.54 -11.99 3.57
CA SER A 58 -9.99 -13.33 3.94
C SER A 58 -9.29 -13.81 5.21
N ILE A 59 -9.93 -13.56 6.35
CA ILE A 59 -9.41 -13.95 7.67
C ILE A 59 -9.16 -15.45 7.75
N GLU A 60 -10.05 -16.26 7.16
CA GLU A 60 -9.90 -17.72 7.13
C GLU A 60 -8.60 -18.16 6.46
N GLN A 61 -8.27 -17.60 5.28
CA GLN A 61 -7.06 -17.94 4.55
C GLN A 61 -5.80 -17.48 5.29
N VAL A 62 -5.85 -16.32 5.95
CA VAL A 62 -4.77 -15.84 6.81
C VAL A 62 -4.53 -16.79 7.96
N LEU A 63 -5.57 -17.17 8.71
CA LEU A 63 -5.46 -18.11 9.84
C LEU A 63 -4.92 -19.45 9.38
N LYS A 64 -5.46 -20.02 8.30
CA LYS A 64 -4.99 -21.28 7.71
C LYS A 64 -3.52 -21.21 7.30
N SER A 65 -3.07 -20.10 6.73
CA SER A 65 -1.66 -19.89 6.39
C SER A 65 -0.77 -19.86 7.64
N VAL A 66 -1.18 -19.13 8.68
CA VAL A 66 -0.45 -19.02 9.94
C VAL A 66 -0.35 -20.38 10.64
N PHE A 67 -1.45 -21.13 10.74
CA PHE A 67 -1.44 -22.49 11.30
C PHE A 67 -0.49 -23.44 10.56
N ARG A 68 -0.40 -23.33 9.23
CA ARG A 68 0.51 -24.17 8.42
C ARG A 68 1.98 -23.77 8.56
N ARG A 69 2.27 -22.51 8.88
CA ARG A 69 3.64 -21.97 8.98
C ARG A 69 3.72 -20.91 10.11
N PRO A 70 3.73 -21.32 11.39
CA PRO A 70 3.71 -20.39 12.51
C PRO A 70 4.97 -19.53 12.60
N ALA A 71 6.11 -20.00 12.05
CA ALA A 71 7.35 -19.24 11.99
C ALA A 71 7.26 -17.91 11.21
N GLN A 72 6.19 -17.68 10.43
CA GLN A 72 5.96 -16.41 9.73
C GLN A 72 5.34 -15.30 10.60
N ILE A 73 4.90 -15.61 11.82
CA ILE A 73 4.22 -14.66 12.72
C ILE A 73 5.06 -13.40 12.99
N PRO A 74 6.37 -13.50 13.31
CA PRO A 74 7.19 -12.31 13.55
C PRO A 74 7.26 -11.39 12.32
N ASP A 75 7.43 -11.95 11.12
CA ASP A 75 7.46 -11.19 9.87
C ASP A 75 6.11 -10.53 9.56
N LEU A 76 5.00 -11.21 9.89
CA LEU A 76 3.66 -10.67 9.72
C LEU A 76 3.40 -9.49 10.68
N ILE A 77 3.87 -9.60 11.93
CA ILE A 77 3.80 -8.50 12.91
C ILE A 77 4.67 -7.32 12.45
N ALA A 78 5.89 -7.58 11.98
CA ALA A 78 6.77 -6.54 11.46
C ALA A 78 6.13 -5.78 10.28
N LEU A 79 5.59 -6.52 9.31
CA LEU A 79 4.85 -5.95 8.19
C LEU A 79 3.66 -5.09 8.65
N GLY A 80 2.89 -5.57 9.63
CA GLY A 80 1.77 -4.82 10.20
C GLY A 80 2.21 -3.50 10.86
N ARG A 81 3.34 -3.51 11.59
CA ARG A 81 3.89 -2.30 12.23
C ARG A 81 4.35 -1.27 11.21
N GLU A 82 4.97 -1.71 10.12
CA GLU A 82 5.45 -0.83 9.06
C GLU A 82 4.30 -0.27 8.22
N ALA A 83 3.30 -1.09 7.89
CA ALA A 83 2.07 -0.61 7.27
C ALA A 83 1.38 0.46 8.15
N ALA A 84 1.33 0.25 9.46
CA ALA A 84 0.81 1.25 10.40
C ALA A 84 1.66 2.54 10.42
N ALA A 85 2.99 2.43 10.34
CA ALA A 85 3.88 3.58 10.24
C ALA A 85 3.68 4.35 8.93
N ALA A 86 3.65 3.65 7.79
CA ALA A 86 3.38 4.23 6.47
C ALA A 86 2.03 4.95 6.44
N ARG A 87 0.98 4.35 7.01
CA ARG A 87 -0.34 4.99 7.14
C ARG A 87 -0.30 6.27 7.96
N ARG A 88 0.38 6.27 9.12
CA ARG A 88 0.53 7.48 9.95
C ARG A 88 1.26 8.60 9.19
N THR A 89 2.33 8.26 8.48
CA THR A 89 3.05 9.21 7.63
C THR A 89 2.14 9.77 6.54
N LEU A 90 1.40 8.90 5.85
CA LEU A 90 0.48 9.30 4.79
C LEU A 90 -0.59 10.27 5.31
N GLN A 91 -1.19 9.99 6.47
CA GLN A 91 -2.19 10.86 7.10
C GLN A 91 -1.60 12.23 7.44
N ARG A 92 -0.44 12.27 8.11
CA ARG A 92 0.24 13.53 8.46
C ARG A 92 0.59 14.36 7.23
N THR A 93 1.13 13.71 6.19
CA THR A 93 1.49 14.41 4.94
C THR A 93 0.24 14.92 4.22
N LEU A 94 -0.86 14.15 4.21
CA LEU A 94 -2.12 14.59 3.64
C LEU A 94 -2.70 15.80 4.38
N GLU A 95 -2.67 15.81 5.72
CA GLU A 95 -3.08 16.95 6.54
C GLU A 95 -2.25 18.20 6.24
N PHE A 96 -0.93 18.04 6.10
CA PHE A 96 -0.02 19.11 5.70
C PHE A 96 -0.35 19.68 4.31
N TYR A 97 -0.60 18.83 3.32
CA TYR A 97 -0.97 19.30 1.98
C TYR A 97 -2.34 19.98 1.96
N ARG A 98 -3.32 19.44 2.70
CA ARG A 98 -4.67 20.04 2.80
C ARG A 98 -4.64 21.43 3.41
N SER A 99 -3.84 21.66 4.46
CA SER A 99 -3.73 22.98 5.07
C SER A 99 -3.10 24.01 4.13
N ARG A 100 -2.11 23.61 3.32
CA ARG A 100 -1.47 24.46 2.30
C ARG A 100 -2.42 24.83 1.17
N VAL A 101 -3.12 23.85 0.58
CA VAL A 101 -4.04 24.09 -0.55
C VAL A 101 -5.21 24.97 -0.11
N ASN A 102 -5.76 24.78 1.09
CA ASN A 102 -6.84 25.62 1.61
C ASN A 102 -6.41 27.07 1.91
N THR A 103 -5.10 27.34 2.02
CA THR A 103 -4.59 28.70 2.32
C THR A 103 -4.27 29.48 1.04
N THR A 104 -4.14 28.83 -0.12
CA THR A 104 -3.81 29.48 -1.41
C THR A 104 -5.05 29.84 -2.23
N GLY A 105 -6.26 29.56 -1.72
CA GLY A 105 -7.53 29.91 -2.36
C GLY A 105 -8.06 31.29 -1.96
N THR A 106 -7.33 32.36 -2.31
CA THR A 106 -7.85 33.74 -2.45
C THR A 106 -7.45 34.26 -3.82
#